data_AF-A0A8B9RV87-F1
#
_entry.id   AF-A0A8B9RV87-F1
#
_cell.length_a   1.000
_cell.length_b   1.000
_cell.length_c   1.000
_cell.angle_alpha   90.00
_cell.angle_beta   90.00
_cell.angle_gamma   90.00
#
_symmetry.space_group_name_H-M   'P 1'
#
loop_
_entity.id
_entity.type
_entity.pdbx_description
1 polymer ?
#
loop_
_entity_poly.entity_id
_entity_poly.type
_entity_poly.pdbx_seq_one_letter_code
_entity_poly.pdbx_strand_id
1 'polypeptide(L)'
;MFLKTHKTASSTVLNIMFRFAERYNLTVALPADQLVHLGYPKTFLAHFVEEFEAIGQNYNIMCNHLRFNPSEVKKVMAANTFYFSILRNPIRLLESSYVYYKDNVPAFRISKDVNEFLASPMKYYHLADYKKNMYARNIMWFDFGYDNNAEDNKKYIQAVLKEIEQNFQLILISDYFDESMILLKHTLCWDLDDVIYFKLNSRSQDTVQTLTPESEERIKVWCSLDWKLYLHFNQSFWRRIKETIGLKELEKEVNHLRTRQKELMETCLSDQEAVGKDDIKNKAFLPFQSGDANILGYNLKQDLDNMTLRTCQKMVIPELQYTSYLYTVQHPHKKRKILPLPLTSFQEKTQLPTPN
;
A
#
# COMPACT_ATOMS: atom_id res chain seq x y z
N MET A 1 -5.81 -10.48 -6.97
CA MET A 1 -4.53 -9.76 -7.07
C MET A 1 -4.77 -8.29 -6.76
N PHE A 2 -4.03 -7.74 -5.80
CA PHE A 2 -4.05 -6.32 -5.47
C PHE A 2 -2.75 -5.67 -5.97
N LEU A 3 -2.83 -4.80 -6.98
CA LEU A 3 -1.67 -4.00 -7.37
C LEU A 3 -1.48 -2.89 -6.35
N LYS A 4 -0.47 -3.06 -5.51
CA LYS A 4 -0.09 -2.11 -4.48
C LYS A 4 0.68 -0.92 -5.08
N THR A 5 0.05 0.25 -5.12
CA THR A 5 0.68 1.51 -5.56
C THR A 5 1.33 2.25 -4.38
N HIS A 6 2.32 3.10 -4.66
CA HIS A 6 3.08 3.79 -3.62
C HIS A 6 2.35 5.00 -3.04
N LYS A 7 2.41 5.14 -1.70
CA LYS A 7 1.88 6.30 -0.94
C LYS A 7 0.36 6.53 -1.04
N THR A 8 -0.39 5.47 -1.33
CA THR A 8 -1.85 5.43 -1.51
C THR A 8 -2.60 4.71 -0.37
N ALA A 9 -2.03 4.66 0.84
CA ALA A 9 -2.54 3.84 1.96
C ALA A 9 -2.60 2.33 1.66
N SER A 10 -1.85 1.88 0.67
CA SER A 10 -1.85 0.50 0.19
C SER A 10 -1.22 -0.51 1.15
N SER A 11 -0.40 -0.08 2.12
CA SER A 11 0.05 -0.94 3.25
C SER A 11 -1.12 -1.38 4.15
N THR A 12 -2.13 -0.54 4.32
CA THR A 12 -3.35 -0.88 5.07
C THR A 12 -4.16 -1.94 4.32
N VAL A 13 -4.34 -1.77 3.00
CA VAL A 13 -5.01 -2.78 2.17
C VAL A 13 -4.23 -4.10 2.15
N LEU A 14 -2.89 -4.06 2.08
CA LEU A 14 -2.06 -5.26 2.19
C LEU A 14 -2.27 -5.99 3.52
N ASN A 15 -2.36 -5.27 4.65
CA ASN A 15 -2.65 -5.87 5.95
C ASN A 15 -4.02 -6.58 5.94
N ILE A 16 -5.06 -5.96 5.36
CA ILE A 16 -6.38 -6.60 5.16
C ILE A 16 -6.23 -7.90 4.35
N MET A 17 -5.52 -7.85 3.22
CA MET A 17 -5.31 -9.03 2.37
C MET A 17 -4.57 -10.16 3.09
N PHE A 18 -3.55 -9.83 3.89
CA PHE A 18 -2.78 -10.81 4.67
C PHE A 18 -3.60 -11.43 5.79
N ARG A 19 -4.40 -10.64 6.50
CA ARG A 19 -5.34 -11.14 7.51
C ARG A 19 -6.37 -12.09 6.91
N PHE A 20 -6.92 -11.71 5.75
CA PHE A 20 -7.84 -12.56 5.00
C PHE A 20 -7.16 -13.87 4.57
N ALA A 21 -5.92 -13.80 4.08
CA ALA A 21 -5.14 -14.98 3.70
C ALA A 21 -4.98 -15.95 4.88
N GLU A 22 -4.61 -15.45 6.07
CA GLU A 22 -4.47 -16.29 7.25
C GLU A 22 -5.81 -16.88 7.71
N ARG A 23 -6.87 -16.06 7.74
CA ARG A 23 -8.19 -16.48 8.22
C ARG A 23 -8.73 -17.67 7.43
N TYR A 24 -8.48 -17.69 6.12
CA TYR A 24 -8.99 -18.70 5.21
C TYR A 24 -7.91 -19.67 4.70
N ASN A 25 -6.72 -19.67 5.32
CA ASN A 25 -5.59 -20.53 4.97
C ASN A 25 -5.22 -20.50 3.47
N LEU A 26 -5.13 -19.30 2.91
CA LEU A 26 -4.86 -19.05 1.50
C LEU A 26 -3.37 -18.85 1.23
N THR A 27 -2.92 -19.24 0.03
CA THR A 27 -1.54 -19.04 -0.41
C THR A 27 -1.32 -17.61 -0.93
N VAL A 28 -0.23 -16.98 -0.48
CA VAL A 28 0.19 -15.66 -0.95
C VAL A 28 1.43 -15.78 -1.83
N ALA A 29 1.43 -15.13 -3.00
CA ALA A 29 2.59 -14.98 -3.87
C ALA A 29 3.58 -13.99 -3.24
N LEU A 30 4.45 -14.51 -2.38
CA LEU A 30 5.44 -13.73 -1.63
C LEU A 30 6.74 -13.55 -2.44
N PRO A 31 7.50 -12.45 -2.20
CA PRO A 31 8.78 -12.24 -2.86
C PRO A 31 9.78 -13.36 -2.61
N ALA A 32 10.59 -13.70 -3.61
CA ALA A 32 11.64 -14.69 -3.51
C ALA A 32 12.81 -14.25 -2.59
N ASP A 33 13.49 -15.22 -1.99
CA ASP A 33 14.73 -15.05 -1.22
C ASP A 33 14.60 -14.02 -0.07
N GLN A 34 15.55 -13.08 0.01
CA GLN A 34 15.56 -11.99 0.99
C GLN A 34 14.90 -10.71 0.45
N LEU A 35 14.26 -10.76 -0.72
CA LEU A 35 13.54 -9.61 -1.25
C LEU A 35 12.27 -9.35 -0.44
N VAL A 36 11.86 -8.09 -0.36
CA VAL A 36 10.60 -7.64 0.27
C VAL A 36 9.58 -7.16 -0.75
N HIS A 37 9.99 -6.98 -2.00
CA HIS A 37 9.16 -6.61 -3.14
C HIS A 37 9.33 -7.64 -4.26
N LEU A 38 8.33 -7.75 -5.12
CA LEU A 38 8.31 -8.64 -6.27
C LEU A 38 9.07 -8.00 -7.45
N GLY A 39 10.38 -7.80 -7.27
CA GLY A 39 11.30 -7.31 -8.30
C GLY A 39 11.31 -5.79 -8.55
N TYR A 40 10.52 -5.02 -7.80
CA TYR A 40 10.45 -3.57 -7.94
C TYR A 40 11.83 -2.91 -7.77
N PRO A 41 12.24 -1.97 -8.63
CA PRO A 41 11.44 -1.25 -9.64
C PRO A 41 11.45 -1.82 -11.06
N LYS A 42 12.03 -3.00 -11.27
CA LYS A 42 11.93 -3.67 -12.57
C LYS A 42 10.48 -4.10 -12.80
N THR A 43 10.07 -4.16 -14.06
CA THR A 43 8.80 -4.77 -14.45
C THR A 43 8.74 -6.19 -13.88
N PHE A 44 7.58 -6.55 -13.34
CA PHE A 44 7.37 -7.84 -12.70
C PHE A 44 7.65 -8.99 -13.67
N LEU A 45 8.32 -10.03 -13.15
CA LEU A 45 8.58 -11.31 -13.79
C LEU A 45 8.17 -12.40 -12.78
N ALA A 46 7.59 -13.50 -13.27
CA ALA A 46 7.01 -14.52 -12.40
C ALA A 46 8.03 -15.14 -11.42
N HIS A 47 9.31 -15.24 -11.82
CA HIS A 47 10.39 -15.76 -10.96
C HIS A 47 10.71 -14.89 -9.73
N PHE A 48 10.14 -13.68 -9.61
CA PHE A 48 10.23 -12.90 -8.38
C PHE A 48 9.33 -13.44 -7.26
N VAL A 49 8.43 -14.37 -7.57
CA VAL A 49 7.62 -15.08 -6.58
C VAL A 49 8.38 -16.30 -6.07
N GLU A 50 8.39 -16.45 -4.74
CA GLU A 50 9.03 -17.57 -4.07
C GLU A 50 8.45 -18.91 -4.55
N GLU A 51 9.32 -19.84 -4.94
CA GLU A 51 8.95 -21.18 -5.43
C GLU A 51 8.05 -21.20 -6.67
N PHE A 52 8.02 -20.12 -7.45
CA PHE A 52 7.18 -20.06 -8.65
C PHE A 52 7.42 -21.22 -9.63
N GLU A 53 8.67 -21.61 -9.87
CA GLU A 53 9.02 -22.74 -10.77
C GLU A 53 8.40 -24.08 -10.30
N ALA A 54 8.21 -24.25 -8.98
CA ALA A 54 7.63 -25.47 -8.41
C ALA A 54 6.10 -25.40 -8.26
N ILE A 55 5.57 -24.23 -7.90
CA ILE A 55 4.15 -24.02 -7.57
C ILE A 55 3.33 -23.66 -8.82
N GLY A 56 3.90 -22.89 -9.75
CA GLY A 56 3.22 -22.37 -10.94
C GLY A 56 2.04 -21.46 -10.59
N GLN A 57 0.91 -21.67 -11.26
CA GLN A 57 -0.29 -20.82 -11.18
C GLN A 57 -1.24 -21.24 -10.04
N ASN A 58 -0.78 -21.20 -8.79
CA ASN A 58 -1.55 -21.72 -7.65
C ASN A 58 -1.61 -20.78 -6.43
N TYR A 59 -1.41 -19.47 -6.64
CA TYR A 59 -1.52 -18.48 -5.56
C TYR A 59 -2.91 -17.86 -5.52
N ASN A 60 -3.50 -17.75 -4.32
CA ASN A 60 -4.79 -17.10 -4.13
C ASN A 60 -4.67 -15.57 -4.08
N ILE A 61 -3.59 -15.07 -3.46
CA ILE A 61 -3.39 -13.63 -3.20
C ILE A 61 -2.01 -13.21 -3.69
N MET A 62 -1.94 -12.04 -4.31
CA MET A 62 -0.69 -11.37 -4.69
C MET A 62 -0.90 -9.89 -4.42
N CYS A 63 -0.12 -9.32 -3.50
CA CYS A 63 -0.34 -7.95 -3.01
C CYS A 63 0.92 -7.20 -2.54
N ASN A 64 2.11 -7.81 -2.59
CA ASN A 64 3.37 -7.09 -2.36
C ASN A 64 3.68 -6.13 -3.52
N HIS A 65 4.51 -5.11 -3.27
CA HIS A 65 4.90 -4.14 -4.30
C HIS A 65 5.53 -4.83 -5.52
N LEU A 66 5.03 -4.46 -6.70
CA LEU A 66 5.49 -4.89 -8.01
C LEU A 66 5.26 -3.75 -9.01
N ARG A 67 6.00 -3.75 -10.12
CA ARG A 67 5.67 -2.92 -11.28
C ARG A 67 4.91 -3.78 -12.28
N PHE A 68 3.67 -3.40 -12.58
CA PHE A 68 2.71 -4.30 -13.23
C PHE A 68 3.18 -4.77 -14.62
N ASN A 69 3.05 -6.06 -14.84
CA ASN A 69 3.24 -6.70 -16.14
C ASN A 69 2.12 -7.74 -16.30
N PRO A 70 1.07 -7.46 -17.08
CA PRO A 70 -0.11 -8.33 -17.14
C PRO A 70 0.22 -9.73 -17.64
N SER A 71 1.17 -9.86 -18.56
CA SER A 71 1.57 -11.16 -19.13
C SER A 71 2.24 -12.07 -18.08
N GLU A 72 3.06 -11.50 -17.19
CA GLU A 72 3.77 -12.25 -16.15
C GLU A 72 2.88 -12.51 -14.94
N VAL A 73 2.02 -11.57 -14.56
CA VAL A 73 1.09 -11.79 -13.45
C VAL A 73 0.11 -12.93 -13.78
N LYS A 74 -0.34 -13.05 -15.03
CA LYS A 74 -1.19 -14.16 -15.49
C LYS A 74 -0.54 -15.54 -15.39
N LYS A 75 0.80 -15.63 -15.30
CA LYS A 75 1.50 -16.90 -15.05
C LYS A 75 1.38 -17.34 -13.59
N VAL A 76 1.23 -16.40 -12.66
CA VAL A 76 1.17 -16.64 -11.20
C VAL A 76 -0.27 -16.78 -10.72
N MET A 77 -1.16 -15.93 -11.23
CA MET A 77 -2.53 -15.80 -10.77
C MET A 77 -3.49 -16.56 -11.68
N ALA A 78 -4.46 -17.29 -11.11
CA ALA A 78 -5.47 -18.03 -11.85
C ALA A 78 -6.27 -17.16 -12.84
N ALA A 79 -6.79 -17.75 -13.91
CA ALA A 79 -7.50 -17.02 -14.97
C ALA A 79 -8.73 -16.23 -14.49
N ASN A 80 -9.43 -16.72 -13.46
CA ASN A 80 -10.59 -16.08 -12.83
C ASN A 80 -10.22 -15.11 -11.69
N THR A 81 -8.95 -14.72 -11.58
CA THR A 81 -8.49 -13.81 -10.52
C THR A 81 -9.18 -12.46 -10.64
N PHE A 82 -9.66 -11.95 -9.50
CA PHE A 82 -10.11 -10.57 -9.38
C PHE A 82 -8.92 -9.62 -9.17
N TYR A 83 -8.77 -8.64 -10.05
CA TYR A 83 -7.71 -7.63 -10.07
C TYR A 83 -8.24 -6.29 -9.59
N PHE A 84 -7.58 -5.73 -8.59
CA PHE A 84 -7.89 -4.39 -8.13
C PHE A 84 -6.63 -3.62 -7.72
N SER A 85 -6.76 -2.31 -7.60
CA SER A 85 -5.69 -1.43 -7.13
C SER A 85 -6.29 -0.28 -6.32
N ILE A 86 -5.45 0.66 -5.89
CA ILE A 86 -5.85 1.86 -5.15
C ILE A 86 -5.08 3.07 -5.69
N LEU A 87 -5.73 4.22 -5.79
CA LEU A 87 -5.12 5.49 -6.18
C LEU A 87 -5.24 6.53 -5.06
N ARG A 88 -4.54 7.64 -5.22
CA ARG A 88 -4.64 8.81 -4.35
C ARG A 88 -4.56 10.08 -5.17
N ASN A 89 -5.17 11.15 -4.68
CA ASN A 89 -5.00 12.48 -5.26
C ASN A 89 -3.49 12.80 -5.42
N PRO A 90 -3.00 13.06 -6.65
CA PRO A 90 -1.58 13.29 -6.93
C PRO A 90 -0.95 14.44 -6.16
N ILE A 91 -1.73 15.45 -5.76
CA ILE A 91 -1.27 16.58 -4.94
C ILE A 91 -0.77 16.06 -3.58
N ARG A 92 -1.61 15.30 -2.88
CA ARG A 92 -1.27 14.72 -1.57
C ARG A 92 -0.27 13.58 -1.71
N LEU A 93 -0.29 12.87 -2.83
CA LEU A 93 0.64 11.78 -3.10
C LEU A 93 2.07 12.30 -3.31
N LEU A 94 2.28 13.33 -4.13
CA LEU A 94 3.63 13.82 -4.42
C LEU A 94 4.28 14.40 -3.15
N GLU A 95 3.54 15.17 -2.36
CA GLU A 95 4.07 15.69 -1.10
C GLU A 95 4.40 14.55 -0.12
N SER A 96 3.54 13.53 -0.01
CA SER A 96 3.84 12.35 0.80
C SER A 96 5.05 11.56 0.28
N SER A 97 5.24 11.52 -1.04
CA SER A 97 6.39 10.89 -1.70
C SER A 97 7.67 11.67 -1.43
N TYR A 98 7.61 13.00 -1.54
CA TYR A 98 8.73 13.92 -1.30
C TYR A 98 9.34 13.70 0.08
N VAL A 99 8.51 13.76 1.12
CA VAL A 99 8.97 13.59 2.51
C VAL A 99 9.51 12.18 2.75
N TYR A 100 8.77 11.15 2.31
CA TYR A 100 9.14 9.76 2.58
C TYR A 100 10.42 9.32 1.85
N TYR A 101 10.63 9.79 0.62
CA TYR A 101 11.78 9.44 -0.19
C TYR A 101 12.84 10.53 -0.24
N LYS A 102 12.78 11.51 0.67
CA LYS A 102 13.71 12.65 0.75
C LYS A 102 15.16 12.23 0.56
N ASP A 103 15.60 11.23 1.32
CA ASP A 103 16.98 10.77 1.29
C ASP A 103 17.29 9.82 0.15
N ASN A 104 16.29 9.22 -0.51
CA ASN A 104 16.52 8.14 -1.48
C ASN A 104 16.43 8.61 -2.94
N VAL A 105 15.68 9.67 -3.18
CA VAL A 105 15.42 10.22 -4.51
C VAL A 105 16.35 11.42 -4.74
N PRO A 106 17.29 11.37 -5.70
CA PRO A 106 18.19 12.48 -5.99
C PRO A 106 17.49 13.81 -6.17
N ALA A 107 16.37 13.83 -6.90
CA ALA A 107 15.60 15.05 -7.14
C ALA A 107 15.01 15.67 -5.86
N PHE A 108 14.68 14.87 -4.86
CA PHE A 108 14.14 15.35 -3.58
C PHE A 108 15.23 15.73 -2.59
N ARG A 109 16.34 14.98 -2.58
CA ARG A 109 17.45 15.18 -1.63
C ARG A 109 18.06 16.57 -1.73
N ILE A 110 18.14 17.10 -2.95
CA ILE A 110 18.88 18.34 -3.27
C ILE A 110 18.04 19.59 -3.00
N SER A 111 16.72 19.55 -3.20
CA SER A 111 15.84 20.69 -2.90
C SER A 111 15.67 20.86 -1.39
N LYS A 112 15.37 22.07 -0.90
CA LYS A 112 15.07 22.27 0.54
C LYS A 112 13.73 21.63 0.92
N ASP A 113 12.67 22.01 0.21
CA ASP A 113 11.30 21.58 0.48
C ASP A 113 10.52 21.30 -0.82
N VAL A 114 9.32 20.76 -0.68
CA VAL A 114 8.48 20.35 -1.82
C VAL A 114 8.10 21.56 -2.70
N ASN A 115 7.96 22.75 -2.13
CA ASN A 115 7.58 23.95 -2.88
C ASN A 115 8.76 24.44 -3.73
N GLU A 116 9.99 24.42 -3.20
CA GLU A 116 11.20 24.71 -3.98
C GLU A 116 11.40 23.72 -5.12
N PHE A 117 11.23 22.42 -4.83
CA PHE A 117 11.28 21.38 -5.87
C PHE A 117 10.29 21.68 -7.00
N LEU A 118 9.03 21.97 -6.66
CA LEU A 118 7.97 22.23 -7.63
C LEU A 118 8.13 23.54 -8.39
N ALA A 119 8.84 24.53 -7.83
CA ALA A 119 9.14 25.77 -8.53
C ALA A 119 10.09 25.56 -9.72
N SER A 120 10.91 24.52 -9.71
CA SER A 120 11.85 24.22 -10.79
C SER A 120 12.20 22.73 -10.83
N PRO A 121 11.24 21.82 -11.09
CA PRO A 121 11.46 20.39 -10.93
C PRO A 121 12.54 19.85 -11.85
N MET A 122 12.67 20.39 -13.07
CA MET A 122 13.71 20.02 -14.03
C MET A 122 15.13 20.42 -13.62
N LYS A 123 15.29 21.34 -12.65
CA LYS A 123 16.59 21.65 -12.05
C LYS A 123 17.12 20.47 -11.22
N TYR A 124 16.22 19.71 -10.61
CA TYR A 124 16.54 18.61 -9.69
C TYR A 124 16.30 17.23 -10.31
N TYR A 125 15.35 17.11 -11.22
CA TYR A 125 14.97 15.86 -11.89
C TYR A 125 15.79 15.64 -13.16
N HIS A 126 16.86 14.85 -13.05
CA HIS A 126 17.66 14.43 -14.19
C HIS A 126 17.19 13.07 -14.74
N LEU A 127 16.95 13.00 -16.06
CA LEU A 127 16.50 11.78 -16.73
C LEU A 127 17.51 10.64 -16.66
N ALA A 128 18.82 10.95 -16.57
CA ALA A 128 19.86 9.94 -16.38
C ALA A 128 19.66 9.11 -15.09
N ASP A 129 19.03 9.70 -14.08
CA ASP A 129 18.73 9.07 -12.78
C ASP A 129 17.32 8.46 -12.70
N TYR A 130 16.66 8.20 -13.84
CA TYR A 130 15.24 7.80 -13.86
C TYR A 130 14.91 6.62 -12.92
N LYS A 131 15.79 5.63 -12.79
CA LYS A 131 15.61 4.46 -11.90
C LYS A 131 15.50 4.85 -10.42
N LYS A 132 16.12 5.96 -10.01
CA LYS A 132 16.05 6.49 -8.64
C LYS A 132 14.96 7.54 -8.52
N ASN A 133 14.73 8.31 -9.58
CA ASN A 133 13.78 9.42 -9.61
C ASN A 133 12.33 9.00 -9.90
N MET A 134 12.02 7.71 -10.08
CA MET A 134 10.66 7.24 -10.35
C MET A 134 9.62 7.66 -9.29
N TYR A 135 10.03 7.84 -8.02
CA TYR A 135 9.15 8.33 -6.96
C TYR A 135 8.82 9.82 -7.03
N ALA A 136 9.53 10.58 -7.89
CA ALA A 136 9.35 12.02 -8.03
C ALA A 136 8.36 12.45 -9.09
N ARG A 137 7.88 11.54 -9.94
CA ARG A 137 7.01 11.89 -11.07
C ARG A 137 6.15 10.71 -11.49
N ASN A 138 4.83 10.92 -11.58
CA ASN A 138 3.85 9.95 -12.08
C ASN A 138 4.04 8.52 -11.52
N ILE A 139 4.19 8.36 -10.20
CA ILE A 139 4.53 7.06 -9.63
C ILE A 139 3.37 6.06 -9.70
N MET A 140 2.11 6.50 -9.63
CA MET A 140 1.01 5.54 -9.82
C MET A 140 1.06 4.99 -11.24
N TRP A 141 1.27 5.85 -12.24
CA TRP A 141 1.48 5.46 -13.65
C TRP A 141 2.64 4.47 -13.81
N PHE A 142 3.75 4.70 -13.09
CA PHE A 142 4.89 3.78 -13.04
C PHE A 142 4.52 2.41 -12.45
N ASP A 143 3.79 2.39 -11.33
CA ASP A 143 3.35 1.17 -10.65
C ASP A 143 2.47 0.30 -11.56
N PHE A 144 1.61 0.92 -12.39
CA PHE A 144 0.82 0.24 -13.43
C PHE A 144 1.64 -0.30 -14.61
N GLY A 145 2.97 -0.14 -14.59
CA GLY A 145 3.88 -0.73 -15.58
C GLY A 145 4.37 0.22 -16.66
N TYR A 146 3.78 1.42 -16.76
CA TYR A 146 4.04 2.35 -17.86
C TYR A 146 5.24 3.26 -17.59
N ASP A 147 5.68 3.99 -18.63
CA ASP A 147 6.73 5.00 -18.50
C ASP A 147 6.17 6.26 -17.82
N ASN A 148 6.74 6.61 -16.67
CA ASN A 148 6.34 7.76 -15.87
C ASN A 148 6.89 9.10 -16.40
N ASN A 149 7.76 9.05 -17.41
CA ASN A 149 8.25 10.20 -18.17
C ASN A 149 7.59 10.35 -19.55
N ALA A 150 6.62 9.48 -19.89
CA ALA A 150 5.91 9.57 -21.15
C ALA A 150 5.29 10.97 -21.35
N GLU A 151 5.23 11.40 -22.60
CA GLU A 151 4.60 12.66 -22.96
C GLU A 151 3.11 12.65 -22.64
N ASP A 152 2.58 13.83 -22.34
CA ASP A 152 1.16 14.06 -22.10
C ASP A 152 0.36 14.05 -23.42
N ASN A 153 0.34 12.89 -24.06
CA ASN A 153 -0.32 12.67 -25.34
C ASN A 153 -1.72 12.06 -25.12
N LYS A 154 -2.76 12.78 -25.54
CA LYS A 154 -4.16 12.38 -25.34
C LYS A 154 -4.48 10.97 -25.85
N LYS A 155 -3.98 10.58 -27.03
CA LYS A 155 -4.25 9.25 -27.60
C LYS A 155 -3.59 8.14 -26.77
N TYR A 156 -2.33 8.35 -26.38
CA TYR A 156 -1.59 7.43 -25.52
C TYR A 156 -2.29 7.26 -24.17
N ILE A 157 -2.63 8.36 -23.50
CA ILE A 157 -3.30 8.33 -22.19
C ILE A 157 -4.63 7.58 -22.27
N GLN A 158 -5.46 7.87 -23.29
CA GLN A 158 -6.74 7.16 -23.47
C GLN A 158 -6.55 5.65 -23.69
N ALA A 159 -5.51 5.26 -24.44
CA ALA A 159 -5.20 3.85 -24.65
C ALA A 159 -4.79 3.17 -23.32
N VAL A 160 -3.93 3.81 -22.54
CA VAL A 160 -3.49 3.30 -21.22
C VAL A 160 -4.65 3.21 -20.23
N LEU A 161 -5.50 4.23 -20.13
CA LEU A 161 -6.67 4.19 -19.24
C LEU A 161 -7.60 3.02 -19.59
N LYS A 162 -7.85 2.79 -20.88
CA LYS A 162 -8.65 1.65 -21.35
C LYS A 162 -7.98 0.32 -21.04
N GLU A 163 -6.66 0.22 -21.18
CA GLU A 163 -5.91 -0.99 -20.84
C GLU A 163 -5.99 -1.30 -19.32
N ILE A 164 -5.89 -0.27 -18.47
CA ILE A 164 -6.07 -0.43 -17.02
C ILE A 164 -7.50 -0.89 -16.72
N GLU A 165 -8.54 -0.29 -17.32
CA GLU A 165 -9.94 -0.73 -17.15
C GLU A 165 -10.16 -2.19 -17.59
N GLN A 166 -9.47 -2.65 -18.63
CA GLN A 166 -9.56 -4.03 -19.10
C GLN A 166 -8.88 -5.02 -18.15
N ASN A 167 -7.78 -4.63 -17.51
CA ASN A 167 -7.03 -5.50 -16.61
C ASN A 167 -7.55 -5.48 -15.16
N PHE A 168 -8.08 -4.35 -14.69
CA PHE A 168 -8.50 -4.14 -13.30
C PHE A 168 -10.01 -3.97 -13.20
N GLN A 169 -10.65 -4.90 -12.48
CA GLN A 169 -12.10 -4.86 -12.27
C GLN A 169 -12.52 -3.81 -11.26
N LEU A 170 -11.61 -3.32 -10.41
CA LEU A 170 -11.88 -2.27 -9.43
C LEU A 170 -10.64 -1.43 -9.14
N ILE A 171 -10.82 -0.10 -9.09
CA ILE A 171 -9.79 0.84 -8.61
C ILE A 171 -10.39 1.61 -7.44
N LEU A 172 -9.79 1.43 -6.26
CA LEU A 172 -10.15 2.13 -5.02
C LEU A 172 -9.55 3.53 -4.98
N ILE A 173 -10.11 4.42 -4.15
CA ILE A 173 -9.62 5.79 -3.97
C ILE A 173 -9.31 6.04 -2.51
N SER A 174 -8.04 6.22 -2.18
CA SER A 174 -7.59 6.40 -0.80
C SER A 174 -8.07 7.70 -0.14
N ASP A 175 -8.46 8.71 -0.93
CA ASP A 175 -9.13 9.91 -0.44
C ASP A 175 -10.54 9.61 0.14
N TYR A 176 -11.12 8.48 -0.25
CA TYR A 176 -12.41 7.94 0.22
C TYR A 176 -12.21 6.51 0.75
N PHE A 177 -11.29 6.37 1.71
CA PHE A 177 -10.81 5.04 2.13
C PHE A 177 -11.92 4.19 2.77
N ASP A 178 -12.79 4.77 3.59
CA ASP A 178 -13.91 4.05 4.20
C ASP A 178 -14.89 3.55 3.13
N GLU A 179 -15.27 4.43 2.20
CA GLU A 179 -16.13 4.10 1.06
C GLU A 179 -15.48 3.03 0.18
N SER A 180 -14.16 3.10 -0.01
CA SER A 180 -13.38 2.11 -0.73
C SER A 180 -13.41 0.74 -0.06
N MET A 181 -13.35 0.68 1.28
CA MET A 181 -13.45 -0.58 2.01
C MET A 181 -14.85 -1.20 1.92
N ILE A 182 -15.91 -0.38 2.00
CA ILE A 182 -17.27 -0.85 1.78
C ILE A 182 -17.46 -1.32 0.33
N LEU A 183 -16.96 -0.59 -0.66
CA LEU A 183 -17.03 -1.03 -2.06
C LEU A 183 -16.27 -2.35 -2.28
N LEU A 184 -15.10 -2.51 -1.68
CA LEU A 184 -14.31 -3.74 -1.75
C LEU A 184 -15.06 -4.91 -1.11
N LYS A 185 -15.63 -4.69 0.09
CA LYS A 185 -16.48 -5.67 0.81
C LYS A 185 -17.58 -6.22 -0.09
N HIS A 186 -18.37 -5.32 -0.68
CA HIS A 186 -19.45 -5.71 -1.60
C HIS A 186 -18.94 -6.43 -2.83
N THR A 187 -17.84 -5.95 -3.41
CA THR A 187 -17.31 -6.50 -4.67
C THR A 187 -16.72 -7.90 -4.50
N LEU A 188 -16.16 -8.21 -3.34
CA LEU A 188 -15.59 -9.52 -3.04
C LEU A 188 -16.53 -10.43 -2.23
N CYS A 189 -17.75 -9.97 -1.94
CA CYS A 189 -18.71 -10.67 -1.09
C CYS A 189 -18.13 -11.01 0.29
N TRP A 190 -17.38 -10.07 0.87
CA TRP A 190 -16.77 -10.21 2.19
C TRP A 190 -17.69 -9.71 3.30
N ASP A 191 -17.39 -10.15 4.53
CA ASP A 191 -18.04 -9.61 5.73
C ASP A 191 -17.44 -8.27 6.13
N LEU A 192 -18.15 -7.53 7.00
CA LEU A 192 -17.62 -6.27 7.54
C LEU A 192 -16.27 -6.47 8.23
N ASP A 193 -16.14 -7.51 9.05
CA ASP A 193 -14.92 -7.81 9.82
C ASP A 193 -13.69 -8.10 8.93
N ASP A 194 -13.91 -8.51 7.68
CA ASP A 194 -12.83 -8.78 6.73
C ASP A 194 -12.21 -7.48 6.18
N VAL A 195 -12.93 -6.36 6.17
CA VAL A 195 -12.44 -5.05 5.66
C VAL A 195 -12.13 -4.02 6.75
N ILE A 196 -12.33 -4.36 8.02
CA ILE A 196 -11.90 -3.50 9.13
C ILE A 196 -10.41 -3.34 9.08
N TYR A 197 -9.94 -2.12 9.33
CA TYR A 197 -8.53 -1.80 9.32
C TYR A 197 -8.17 -0.85 10.46
N PHE A 198 -6.91 -0.86 10.87
CA PHE A 198 -6.28 0.27 11.55
C PHE A 198 -5.43 1.02 10.53
N LYS A 199 -5.28 2.34 10.71
CA LYS A 199 -4.57 3.17 9.73
C LYS A 199 -3.06 2.99 9.85
N LEU A 200 -2.53 2.01 9.13
CA LEU A 200 -1.10 1.69 9.12
C LEU A 200 -0.30 2.62 8.19
N ASN A 201 0.99 2.76 8.51
CA ASN A 201 1.95 3.56 7.72
C ASN A 201 1.50 5.02 7.53
N SER A 202 0.75 5.53 8.52
CA SER A 202 0.42 6.95 8.62
C SER A 202 1.62 7.71 9.16
N ARG A 203 1.74 8.97 8.77
CA ARG A 203 2.82 9.83 9.24
C ARG A 203 2.28 10.89 10.20
N SER A 204 3.15 11.37 11.06
CA SER A 204 2.86 12.44 11.99
C SER A 204 2.59 13.77 11.26
N GLN A 205 1.74 14.63 11.83
CA GLN A 205 1.34 15.88 11.18
C GLN A 205 2.49 16.89 11.09
N ASP A 206 3.45 16.86 12.02
CA ASP A 206 4.64 17.71 12.02
C ASP A 206 5.58 17.46 10.83
N THR A 207 5.50 16.28 10.19
CA THR A 207 6.28 15.98 8.98
C THR A 207 5.51 16.23 7.68
N VAL A 208 4.28 16.76 7.77
CA VAL A 208 3.48 17.16 6.60
C VAL A 208 3.94 18.54 6.13
N GLN A 209 4.36 18.63 4.86
CA GLN A 209 4.73 19.93 4.29
C GLN A 209 3.50 20.64 3.76
N THR A 210 3.35 21.92 4.12
CA THR A 210 2.30 22.79 3.57
C THR A 210 2.64 23.15 2.13
N LEU A 211 1.75 22.80 1.21
CA LEU A 211 1.83 23.21 -0.19
C LEU A 211 1.25 24.61 -0.36
N THR A 212 1.93 25.45 -1.16
CA THR A 212 1.31 26.69 -1.63
C THR A 212 0.26 26.37 -2.70
N PRO A 213 -0.78 27.22 -2.88
CA PRO A 213 -1.76 27.03 -3.95
C PRO A 213 -1.12 26.91 -5.33
N GLU A 214 -0.04 27.66 -5.58
CA GLU A 214 0.73 27.56 -6.83
C GLU A 214 1.42 26.20 -6.98
N SER A 215 2.02 25.68 -5.91
CA SER A 215 2.62 24.34 -5.90
C SER A 215 1.58 23.26 -6.18
N GLU A 216 0.36 23.37 -5.64
CA GLU A 216 -0.72 22.40 -5.94
C GLU A 216 -1.05 22.34 -7.44
N GLU A 217 -1.11 23.48 -8.13
CA GLU A 217 -1.31 23.52 -9.58
C GLU A 217 -0.09 22.98 -10.35
N ARG A 218 1.13 23.32 -9.90
CA ARG A 218 2.37 22.80 -10.50
C ARG A 218 2.46 21.27 -10.39
N ILE A 219 1.94 20.66 -9.32
CA ILE A 219 1.88 19.19 -9.21
C ILE A 219 1.01 18.59 -10.30
N LYS A 220 -0.15 19.18 -10.60
CA LYS A 220 -1.05 18.66 -11.65
C LYS A 220 -0.39 18.66 -13.03
N VAL A 221 0.51 19.60 -13.27
CA VAL A 221 1.30 19.67 -14.51
C VAL A 221 2.50 18.71 -14.47
N TRP A 222 3.25 18.69 -13.36
CA TRP A 222 4.43 17.84 -13.21
C TRP A 222 4.09 16.34 -13.24
N CYS A 223 3.02 15.97 -12.54
CA CYS A 223 2.46 14.63 -12.45
C CYS A 223 1.18 14.50 -13.29
N SER A 224 1.19 14.99 -14.54
CA SER A 224 -0.02 15.10 -15.36
C SER A 224 -0.64 13.76 -15.79
N LEU A 225 0.15 12.68 -15.82
CA LEU A 225 -0.35 11.34 -16.13
C LEU A 225 -1.13 10.80 -14.91
N ASP A 226 -0.54 10.89 -13.72
CA ASP A 226 -1.22 10.54 -12.46
C ASP A 226 -2.47 11.39 -12.23
N TRP A 227 -2.45 12.68 -12.61
CA TRP A 227 -3.61 13.56 -12.52
C TRP A 227 -4.78 13.06 -13.36
N LYS A 228 -4.53 12.69 -14.62
CA LYS A 228 -5.57 12.16 -15.51
C LYS A 228 -6.03 10.76 -15.09
N LEU A 229 -5.11 9.93 -14.60
CA LEU A 229 -5.41 8.63 -14.02
C LEU A 229 -6.39 8.77 -12.85
N TYR A 230 -6.08 9.64 -11.89
CA TYR A 230 -6.90 9.89 -10.73
C TYR A 230 -8.28 10.43 -11.11
N LEU A 231 -8.37 11.44 -11.99
CA LEU A 231 -9.66 11.99 -12.42
C LEU A 231 -10.56 10.94 -13.08
N HIS A 232 -10.00 10.13 -13.98
CA HIS A 232 -10.73 9.06 -14.67
C HIS A 232 -11.28 8.03 -13.68
N PHE A 233 -10.41 7.48 -12.83
CA PHE A 233 -10.82 6.41 -11.93
C PHE A 233 -11.65 6.91 -10.75
N ASN A 234 -11.48 8.14 -10.28
CA ASN A 234 -12.36 8.75 -9.29
C ASN A 234 -13.80 8.87 -9.82
N GLN A 235 -13.98 9.26 -11.09
CA GLN A 235 -15.31 9.26 -11.71
C GLN A 235 -15.89 7.85 -11.81
N SER A 236 -15.08 6.88 -12.25
CA SER A 236 -15.51 5.48 -12.35
C SER A 236 -15.90 4.87 -10.99
N PHE A 237 -15.17 5.22 -9.93
CA PHE A 237 -15.40 4.79 -8.55
C PHE A 237 -16.77 5.25 -8.05
N TRP A 238 -17.06 6.55 -8.15
CA TRP A 238 -18.34 7.09 -7.70
C TRP A 238 -19.52 6.62 -8.56
N ARG A 239 -19.31 6.42 -9.87
CA ARG A 239 -20.31 5.80 -10.74
C ARG A 239 -20.64 4.39 -10.25
N ARG A 240 -19.63 3.56 -9.99
CA ARG A 240 -19.83 2.18 -9.53
C ARG A 240 -20.54 2.12 -8.18
N ILE A 241 -20.17 2.99 -7.23
CA ILE A 241 -20.88 3.09 -5.94
C ILE A 241 -22.37 3.40 -6.15
N LYS A 242 -22.70 4.38 -6.99
CA LYS A 242 -24.09 4.75 -7.26
C LYS A 242 -24.89 3.61 -7.90
N GLU A 243 -24.25 2.85 -8.79
CA GLU A 243 -24.89 1.75 -9.52
C GLU A 243 -25.05 0.47 -8.70
N THR A 244 -24.15 0.20 -7.74
CA THR A 244 -24.10 -1.09 -7.03
C THR A 244 -24.62 -1.04 -5.60
N ILE A 245 -24.31 0.02 -4.84
CA ILE A 245 -24.64 0.13 -3.41
C ILE A 245 -25.69 1.24 -3.19
N GLY A 246 -25.52 2.37 -3.88
CA GLY A 246 -26.28 3.59 -3.65
C GLY A 246 -25.74 4.41 -2.47
N LEU A 247 -25.83 5.74 -2.59
CA LEU A 247 -25.17 6.66 -1.64
C LEU A 247 -25.74 6.57 -0.21
N LYS A 248 -27.04 6.31 -0.07
CA LYS A 248 -27.69 6.20 1.25
C LYS A 248 -27.23 4.97 2.02
N GLU A 249 -27.16 3.81 1.36
CA GLU A 249 -26.70 2.59 2.01
C GLU A 249 -25.18 2.64 2.26
N LEU A 250 -24.41 3.25 1.34
CA LEU A 250 -22.98 3.50 1.55
C LEU A 250 -22.72 4.27 2.85
N GLU A 251 -23.43 5.38 3.08
CA GLU A 251 -23.26 6.19 4.29
C GLU A 251 -23.53 5.37 5.56
N LYS A 252 -24.59 4.56 5.55
CA LYS A 252 -24.94 3.68 6.66
C LYS A 252 -23.86 2.62 6.91
N GLU A 253 -23.38 1.94 5.88
CA GLU A 253 -22.32 0.92 6.02
C GLU A 253 -20.98 1.53 6.43
N VAL A 254 -20.63 2.72 5.94
CA VAL A 254 -19.45 3.47 6.39
C VAL A 254 -19.55 3.80 7.88
N ASN A 255 -20.73 4.19 8.37
CA ASN A 255 -20.93 4.42 9.80
C ASN A 255 -20.79 3.12 10.61
N HIS A 256 -21.30 1.99 10.10
CA HIS A 256 -21.09 0.69 10.75
C HIS A 256 -19.61 0.30 10.80
N LEU A 257 -18.86 0.51 9.70
CA LEU A 257 -17.43 0.27 9.64
C LEU A 257 -16.68 1.10 10.69
N ARG A 258 -16.98 2.41 10.79
CA ARG A 258 -16.35 3.31 11.76
C ARG A 258 -16.65 2.92 13.19
N THR A 259 -17.90 2.58 13.51
CA THR A 259 -18.29 2.10 14.85
C THR A 259 -17.52 0.84 15.20
N ARG A 260 -17.50 -0.14 14.31
CA ARG A 260 -16.83 -1.42 14.54
C ARG A 260 -15.31 -1.28 14.62
N GLN A 261 -14.72 -0.39 13.83
CA GLN A 261 -13.31 -0.02 13.93
C GLN A 261 -12.99 0.57 15.31
N LYS A 262 -13.82 1.51 15.79
CA LYS A 262 -13.65 2.13 17.10
C LYS A 262 -13.71 1.10 18.24
N GLU A 263 -14.68 0.20 18.23
CA GLU A 263 -14.79 -0.89 19.22
C GLU A 263 -13.51 -1.75 19.29
N LEU A 264 -12.97 -2.11 18.13
CA LEU A 264 -11.74 -2.90 18.07
C LEU A 264 -10.51 -2.09 18.50
N MET A 265 -10.44 -0.80 18.17
CA MET A 265 -9.37 0.07 18.66
C MET A 265 -9.42 0.20 20.18
N GLU A 266 -10.61 0.38 20.76
CA GLU A 266 -10.81 0.40 22.21
C GLU A 266 -10.46 -0.93 22.89
N THR A 267 -10.72 -2.05 22.21
CA THR A 267 -10.34 -3.38 22.70
C THR A 267 -8.82 -3.56 22.65
N CYS A 268 -8.18 -3.17 21.54
CA CYS A 268 -6.79 -3.53 21.26
C CYS A 268 -5.74 -2.57 21.81
N LEU A 269 -5.99 -1.26 21.75
CA LEU A 269 -4.94 -0.25 21.85
C LEU A 269 -4.84 0.33 23.26
N SER A 270 -3.61 0.53 23.75
CA SER A 270 -3.37 1.26 25.01
C SER A 270 -3.85 2.71 24.90
N ASP A 271 -3.56 3.33 23.76
CA ASP A 271 -3.96 4.69 23.38
C ASP A 271 -4.80 4.58 22.12
N GLN A 272 -5.93 5.30 22.03
CA GLN A 272 -6.78 5.25 20.83
C GLN A 272 -6.11 5.87 19.59
N GLU A 273 -4.97 6.54 19.77
CA GLU A 273 -4.23 7.21 18.71
C GLU A 273 -2.92 6.51 18.38
N ALA A 274 -2.44 6.70 17.15
CA ALA A 274 -1.14 6.22 16.74
C ALA A 274 -0.04 7.10 17.38
N VAL A 275 1.05 6.47 17.80
CA VAL A 275 2.16 7.12 18.51
C VAL A 275 3.41 7.23 17.65
N GLY A 276 4.29 8.19 18.01
CA GLY A 276 5.57 8.39 17.34
C GLY A 276 6.52 7.20 17.50
N LYS A 277 7.50 7.08 16.59
CA LYS A 277 8.46 5.95 16.56
C LYS A 277 9.20 5.70 17.89
N ASP A 278 9.41 6.75 18.66
CA ASP A 278 10.14 6.71 19.94
C ASP A 278 9.27 6.19 21.09
N ASP A 279 7.95 6.35 20.98
CA ASP A 279 6.96 5.93 21.98
C ASP A 279 6.41 4.52 21.75
N ILE A 280 6.82 3.86 20.65
CA ILE A 280 6.45 2.47 20.37
C ILE A 280 7.21 1.53 21.30
N LYS A 281 6.47 0.90 22.22
CA LYS A 281 6.98 0.02 23.28
C LYS A 281 7.50 -1.31 22.73
N ASN A 282 6.77 -1.91 21.79
CA ASN A 282 7.18 -3.17 21.15
C ASN A 282 7.76 -2.91 19.76
N LYS A 283 9.07 -3.12 19.60
CA LYS A 283 9.78 -2.87 18.32
C LYS A 283 9.33 -3.79 17.18
N ALA A 284 8.60 -4.87 17.46
CA ALA A 284 7.93 -5.65 16.41
C ALA A 284 6.81 -4.89 15.70
N PHE A 285 6.25 -3.84 16.33
CA PHE A 285 5.23 -2.98 15.74
C PHE A 285 5.80 -1.64 15.23
N LEU A 286 7.13 -1.47 15.24
CA LEU A 286 7.79 -0.28 14.69
C LEU A 286 7.74 -0.31 13.15
N PRO A 287 7.01 0.61 12.49
CA PRO A 287 7.02 0.69 11.04
C PRO A 287 8.38 1.13 10.52
N PHE A 288 8.69 0.75 9.28
CA PHE A 288 9.89 1.22 8.60
C PHE A 288 9.87 2.75 8.46
N GLN A 289 10.92 3.40 8.95
CA GLN A 289 11.11 4.85 8.86
C GLN A 289 11.92 5.19 7.62
N SER A 290 11.56 6.26 6.90
CA SER A 290 12.24 6.63 5.66
C SER A 290 12.20 8.13 5.39
N GLY A 291 13.34 8.67 4.94
CA GLY A 291 13.49 10.09 4.67
C GLY A 291 13.17 10.94 5.89
N ASP A 292 12.49 12.06 5.64
CA ASP A 292 12.04 12.99 6.67
C ASP A 292 10.71 12.55 7.32
N ALA A 293 10.15 11.40 6.92
CA ALA A 293 8.85 10.96 7.42
C ALA A 293 9.00 10.29 8.80
N ASN A 294 8.20 10.74 9.76
CA ASN A 294 7.99 10.06 11.03
C ASN A 294 6.72 9.20 10.92
N ILE A 295 6.91 7.90 10.73
CA ILE A 295 5.82 6.94 10.53
C ILE A 295 5.33 6.43 11.89
N LEU A 296 4.05 6.65 12.15
CA LEU A 296 3.36 6.33 13.40
C LEU A 296 3.03 4.84 13.50
N GLY A 297 3.04 4.32 14.72
CA GLY A 297 2.64 2.95 15.04
C GLY A 297 1.68 2.91 16.22
N TYR A 298 1.42 1.71 16.75
CA TYR A 298 0.43 1.50 17.80
C TYR A 298 1.00 0.68 18.96
N ASN A 299 0.53 1.00 20.17
CA ASN A 299 0.79 0.22 21.38
C ASN A 299 -0.46 -0.60 21.75
N LEU A 300 -0.29 -1.91 21.97
CA LEU A 300 -1.39 -2.78 22.41
C LEU A 300 -1.58 -2.72 23.93
N LYS A 301 -2.79 -3.01 24.43
CA LYS A 301 -3.04 -3.22 25.87
C LYS A 301 -2.29 -4.45 26.38
N GLN A 302 -1.93 -4.46 27.68
CA GLN A 302 -1.14 -5.53 28.29
C GLN A 302 -1.98 -6.74 28.73
N ASP A 303 -3.22 -6.50 29.18
CA ASP A 303 -4.07 -7.54 29.80
C ASP A 303 -5.10 -8.12 28.83
N LEU A 304 -4.67 -8.46 27.61
CA LEU A 304 -5.53 -9.11 26.61
C LEU A 304 -5.42 -10.63 26.74
N ASP A 305 -6.55 -11.34 26.68
CA ASP A 305 -6.52 -12.79 26.53
C ASP A 305 -5.82 -13.19 25.22
N ASN A 306 -5.31 -14.43 25.18
CA ASN A 306 -4.48 -14.90 24.06
C ASN A 306 -5.16 -14.77 22.69
N MET A 307 -6.48 -14.96 22.60
CA MET A 307 -7.21 -14.90 21.33
C MET A 307 -7.38 -13.45 20.86
N THR A 308 -7.76 -12.56 21.78
CA THR A 308 -7.87 -11.12 21.51
C THR A 308 -6.51 -10.53 21.18
N LEU A 309 -5.45 -10.87 21.92
CA LEU A 309 -4.09 -10.41 21.66
C LEU A 309 -3.66 -10.76 20.23
N ARG A 310 -3.86 -12.01 19.78
CA ARG A 310 -3.52 -12.45 18.41
C ARG A 310 -4.27 -11.64 17.36
N THR A 311 -5.56 -11.37 17.58
CA THR A 311 -6.37 -10.55 16.68
C THR A 311 -5.81 -9.12 16.60
N CYS A 312 -5.55 -8.50 17.75
CA CYS A 312 -5.02 -7.14 17.84
C CYS A 312 -3.62 -6.99 17.24
N GLN A 313 -2.73 -7.97 17.44
CA GLN A 313 -1.40 -7.99 16.84
C GLN A 313 -1.47 -7.95 15.31
N LYS A 314 -2.38 -8.71 14.70
CA LYS A 314 -2.57 -8.72 13.25
C LYS A 314 -3.11 -7.39 12.71
N MET A 315 -3.86 -6.62 13.51
CA MET A 315 -4.34 -5.29 13.12
C MET A 315 -3.22 -4.25 13.04
N VAL A 316 -2.17 -4.38 13.87
CA VAL A 316 -1.12 -3.36 14.03
C VAL A 316 0.22 -3.73 13.37
N ILE A 317 0.42 -4.99 12.99
CA ILE A 317 1.70 -5.46 12.45
C ILE A 317 2.05 -4.71 11.15
N PRO A 318 3.23 -4.06 11.06
CA PRO A 318 3.62 -3.36 9.85
C PRO A 318 3.97 -4.34 8.72
N GLU A 319 3.89 -3.85 7.50
CA GLU A 319 3.98 -4.65 6.27
C GLU A 319 5.22 -5.57 6.17
N LEU A 320 6.41 -5.06 6.48
CA LEU A 320 7.64 -5.85 6.33
C LEU A 320 7.65 -7.02 7.33
N GLN A 321 7.25 -6.75 8.57
CA GLN A 321 7.10 -7.73 9.63
C GLN A 321 6.06 -8.78 9.27
N TYR A 322 4.90 -8.34 8.74
CA TYR A 322 3.84 -9.26 8.34
C TYR A 322 4.26 -10.12 7.14
N THR A 323 4.96 -9.54 6.16
CA THR A 323 5.53 -10.27 5.02
C THR A 323 6.53 -11.34 5.51
N SER A 324 7.43 -11.00 6.43
CA SER A 324 8.40 -11.95 7.02
C SER A 324 7.71 -13.07 7.82
N TYR A 325 6.65 -12.74 8.55
CA TYR A 325 5.84 -13.72 9.27
C TYR A 325 5.12 -14.69 8.30
N LEU A 326 4.36 -14.18 7.33
CA LEU A 326 3.67 -15.05 6.35
C LEU A 326 4.65 -15.91 5.55
N TYR A 327 5.82 -15.37 5.20
CA TYR A 327 6.85 -16.14 4.53
C TYR A 327 7.33 -17.32 5.39
N THR A 328 7.48 -17.11 6.70
CA THR A 328 7.88 -18.18 7.63
C THR A 328 6.79 -19.24 7.77
N VAL A 329 5.52 -18.84 7.77
CA VAL A 329 4.36 -19.74 7.83
C VAL A 329 4.24 -20.57 6.56
N GLN A 330 4.36 -19.95 5.38
CA GLN A 330 4.20 -20.63 4.09
C GLN A 330 5.43 -21.47 3.69
N HIS A 331 6.64 -21.09 4.11
CA HIS A 331 7.89 -21.76 3.73
C HIS A 331 8.73 -22.12 4.97
N PRO A 332 8.26 -23.03 5.84
CA PRO A 332 8.89 -23.33 7.14
C PRO A 332 10.31 -23.91 7.01
N HIS A 333 10.66 -24.50 5.87
CA HIS A 333 11.98 -25.05 5.58
C HIS A 333 13.00 -24.00 5.12
N LYS A 334 12.58 -22.76 4.89
CA LYS A 334 13.44 -21.67 4.39
C LYS A 334 13.86 -20.72 5.50
N LYS A 335 15.00 -20.06 5.27
CA LYS A 335 15.46 -18.98 6.15
C LYS A 335 14.44 -17.84 6.12
N ARG A 336 14.00 -17.42 7.31
CA ARG A 336 13.15 -16.25 7.49
C ARG A 336 13.76 -15.01 6.80
N LYS A 337 12.89 -14.14 6.28
CA LYS A 337 13.31 -12.85 5.71
C LYS A 337 13.89 -11.93 6.79
N ILE A 338 15.11 -11.46 6.56
CA ILE A 338 15.81 -10.49 7.41
C ILE A 338 15.19 -9.11 7.17
N LEU A 339 14.80 -8.45 8.26
CA LEU A 339 14.20 -7.12 8.20
C LEU A 339 15.28 -6.04 8.38
N PRO A 340 15.17 -4.89 7.70
CA PRO A 340 16.12 -3.78 7.81
C PRO A 340 15.99 -2.98 9.13
N LEU A 341 15.57 -3.61 10.23
CA LEU A 341 15.45 -3.01 11.57
C LEU A 341 16.52 -3.60 12.51
N PRO A 342 17.03 -2.86 13.51
CA PRO A 342 17.95 -3.40 14.51
C PRO A 342 17.24 -4.52 15.29
N LEU A 343 17.60 -5.77 15.01
CA LEU A 343 17.02 -6.96 15.61
C LEU A 343 17.75 -7.33 16.90
N THR A 344 17.45 -6.61 17.98
CA THR A 344 17.65 -7.13 19.35
C THR A 344 16.28 -7.11 20.03
N SER A 345 15.45 -8.15 19.80
CA SER A 345 14.27 -8.56 20.61
C SER A 345 13.07 -9.15 19.84
N PHE A 346 13.20 -9.51 18.55
CA PHE A 346 12.10 -10.19 17.82
C PHE A 346 11.86 -11.65 18.28
N GLN A 347 12.75 -12.21 19.10
CA GLN A 347 12.59 -13.54 19.69
C GLN A 347 12.26 -13.50 21.18
N GLU A 348 12.79 -12.53 21.94
CA GLU A 348 12.64 -12.54 23.42
C GLU A 348 11.34 -11.92 23.94
N LYS A 349 10.64 -11.08 23.16
CA LYS A 349 9.45 -10.36 23.66
C LYS A 349 8.19 -10.49 22.83
N THR A 350 8.25 -11.14 21.67
CA THR A 350 7.11 -11.09 20.74
C THR A 350 6.12 -12.24 20.85
N GLN A 351 6.43 -13.37 21.51
CA GLN A 351 5.58 -14.58 21.49
C GLN A 351 4.93 -14.77 20.09
N LEU A 352 5.69 -14.50 19.02
CA LEU A 352 5.19 -14.71 17.68
C LEU A 352 5.10 -16.23 17.49
N PRO A 353 4.00 -16.74 16.89
CA PRO A 353 3.77 -18.17 16.81
C PRO A 353 4.99 -18.88 16.23
N THR A 354 5.56 -19.81 16.98
CA THR A 354 6.30 -20.92 16.39
C THR A 354 5.29 -21.73 15.57
N PRO A 355 5.54 -21.98 14.28
CA PRO A 355 4.77 -22.96 13.54
C PRO A 355 4.89 -24.31 14.28
N ASN A 356 3.75 -24.92 14.61
CA ASN A 356 3.72 -26.31 15.06
C ASN A 356 4.12 -27.24 13.92
#